data_AF-C6THS1-F1
#
_entry.id   AF-C6THS1-F1
#
_cell.length_a   1.000
_cell.length_b   1.000
_cell.length_c   1.000
_cell.angle_alpha   90.00
_cell.angle_beta   90.00
_cell.angle_gamma   90.00
#
_symmetry.space_group_name_H-M   'P 1'
#
loop_
_entity.id
_entity.type
_entity.pdbx_description
1 polymer ?
#
loop_
_entity_poly.entity_id
_entity_poly.type
_entity_poly.pdbx_seq_one_letter_code
_entity_poly.pdbx_strand_id
1 'polypeptide(L)'
;MDNTKPLIELELDDDGRIRRTGNVWTASIHIITVVVGAGVLSLAWVMAQLGWLAGIASIITFSAVSIFTYNLVADCYRYPDPVTGKRNYTYMQAVKAYLGGTMHVFCGLVQYTKLAGITVGYTITSSTSLVYVK
;
A
#
# COMPACT_ATOMS: atom_id res chain seq x y z
N MET A 1 3.28 -14.08 34.63
CA MET A 1 4.37 -14.69 33.84
C MET A 1 4.78 -13.66 32.81
N ASP A 2 5.78 -12.87 33.19
CA ASP A 2 6.38 -11.83 32.38
C ASP A 2 7.20 -12.49 31.27
N ASN A 3 6.73 -12.39 30.02
CA ASN A 3 7.36 -12.96 28.82
C ASN A 3 8.30 -11.96 28.13
N THR A 4 8.91 -11.04 28.88
CA THR A 4 9.86 -10.10 28.31
C THR A 4 11.23 -10.77 28.16
N LYS A 5 11.41 -11.54 27.08
CA LYS A 5 12.75 -11.97 26.64
C LYS A 5 13.63 -10.72 26.43
N PRO A 6 14.87 -10.70 26.94
CA PRO A 6 15.79 -9.57 26.72
C PRO A 6 15.99 -9.38 25.21
N LEU A 7 16.14 -8.13 24.74
CA LEU A 7 16.26 -7.79 23.30
C LEU A 7 17.43 -8.50 22.58
N ILE A 8 18.33 -9.11 23.33
CA ILE A 8 19.48 -9.89 22.87
C ILE A 8 19.06 -11.29 22.36
N GLU A 9 17.90 -11.81 22.78
CA GLU A 9 17.40 -13.14 22.40
C GLU A 9 16.36 -13.12 21.26
N LEU A 10 16.04 -11.94 20.73
CA LEU A 10 15.19 -11.82 19.55
C LEU A 10 16.02 -12.17 18.31
N GLU A 11 15.54 -13.15 17.55
CA GLU A 11 16.09 -13.47 16.23
C GLU A 11 15.99 -12.21 15.36
N LEU A 12 17.14 -11.68 14.97
CA LEU A 12 17.22 -10.50 14.11
C LEU A 12 17.17 -10.91 12.64
N ASP A 13 16.50 -10.11 11.83
CA ASP A 13 16.47 -10.24 10.37
C ASP A 13 17.77 -9.69 9.75
N ASP A 14 17.99 -9.88 8.45
CA ASP A 14 19.22 -9.46 7.74
C ASP A 14 19.53 -7.94 7.89
N ASP A 15 18.53 -7.15 8.27
CA ASP A 15 18.58 -5.71 8.46
C ASP A 15 18.78 -5.27 9.93
N GLY A 16 19.00 -6.22 10.85
CA GLY A 16 19.24 -5.98 12.27
C GLY A 16 17.98 -5.61 13.06
N ARG A 17 16.79 -5.71 12.46
CA ARG A 17 15.50 -5.51 13.15
C ARG A 17 14.92 -6.85 13.61
N ILE A 18 13.97 -6.79 14.53
CA ILE A 18 13.20 -7.97 14.99
C ILE A 18 12.64 -8.71 13.78
N ARG A 19 12.83 -10.03 13.73
CA ARG A 19 12.37 -10.87 12.62
C ARG A 19 10.89 -10.68 12.33
N ARG A 20 10.57 -10.42 11.07
CA ARG A 20 9.19 -10.32 10.57
C ARG A 20 8.60 -11.73 10.47
N THR A 21 7.48 -11.97 11.13
CA THR A 21 6.80 -13.28 11.18
C THR A 21 5.66 -13.42 10.17
N GLY A 22 5.42 -12.39 9.35
CA GLY A 22 4.38 -12.40 8.33
C GLY A 22 4.66 -13.39 7.21
N ASN A 23 3.62 -14.08 6.75
CA ASN A 23 3.64 -14.96 5.58
C ASN A 23 2.85 -14.34 4.42
N VAL A 24 2.91 -14.96 3.24
CA VAL A 24 2.17 -14.52 2.04
C VAL A 24 0.67 -14.40 2.33
N TRP A 25 0.12 -15.31 3.13
CA TRP A 25 -1.30 -15.28 3.50
C TRP A 25 -1.69 -14.02 4.28
N THR A 26 -0.92 -13.67 5.31
CA THR A 26 -1.16 -12.47 6.13
C THR A 26 -0.98 -11.20 5.30
N ALA A 27 0.03 -11.18 4.43
CA ALA A 27 0.24 -10.07 3.50
C ALA A 27 -0.94 -9.90 2.53
N SER A 28 -1.44 -11.00 1.94
CA SER A 28 -2.61 -10.99 1.07
C SER A 28 -3.86 -10.47 1.77
N ILE A 29 -4.12 -10.89 3.01
CA ILE A 29 -5.23 -10.38 3.81
C ILE A 29 -5.09 -8.87 4.04
N HIS A 30 -3.89 -8.40 4.38
CA HIS A 30 -3.65 -6.97 4.57
C HIS A 30 -3.87 -6.16 3.28
N ILE A 31 -3.47 -6.68 2.11
CA ILE A 31 -3.71 -6.02 0.84
C ILE A 31 -5.22 -5.95 0.54
N ILE A 32 -5.93 -7.07 0.68
CA ILE A 32 -7.38 -7.13 0.42
C ILE A 32 -8.14 -6.17 1.34
N THR A 33 -7.81 -6.17 2.64
CA THR A 33 -8.49 -5.30 3.62
C THR A 33 -8.25 -3.81 3.38
N VAL A 34 -7.09 -3.44 2.84
CA VAL A 34 -6.81 -2.04 2.44
C VAL A 34 -7.56 -1.66 1.16
N VAL A 35 -7.73 -2.59 0.22
CA VAL A 35 -8.37 -2.32 -1.08
C VAL A 35 -9.90 -2.35 -0.99
N VAL A 36 -10.46 -3.28 -0.22
CA VAL A 36 -11.92 -3.39 -0.02
C VAL A 36 -12.37 -2.32 0.96
N GLY A 37 -12.98 -1.25 0.44
CA GLY A 37 -13.53 -0.19 1.28
C GLY A 37 -14.32 0.84 0.50
N ALA A 38 -14.32 2.08 0.99
CA ALA A 38 -15.12 3.19 0.47
C ALA A 38 -15.01 3.39 -1.05
N GLY A 39 -13.81 3.16 -1.62
CA GLY A 39 -13.57 3.27 -3.05
C GLY A 39 -14.40 2.28 -3.88
N VAL A 40 -14.43 1.01 -3.49
CA VAL A 40 -15.17 -0.05 -4.22
C VAL A 40 -16.68 0.19 -4.16
N LEU A 41 -17.20 0.73 -3.04
CA LEU A 41 -18.62 1.08 -2.90
C LEU A 41 -19.04 2.15 -3.93
N SER A 42 -18.20 3.16 -4.16
CA SER A 42 -18.45 4.20 -5.17
C SER A 42 -18.25 3.75 -6.61
N LEU A 43 -17.56 2.62 -6.83
CA LEU A 43 -17.22 2.14 -8.17
C LEU A 43 -18.46 1.77 -8.98
N ALA A 44 -19.48 1.16 -8.36
CA ALA A 44 -20.71 0.78 -9.03
C ALA A 44 -21.44 2.00 -9.65
N TRP A 45 -21.42 3.13 -8.94
CA TRP A 45 -21.99 4.38 -9.43
C TRP A 45 -21.22 4.93 -10.63
N VAL A 46 -19.89 4.94 -10.57
CA VAL A 46 -19.03 5.36 -11.69
C VAL A 46 -19.23 4.45 -12.90
N MET A 47 -19.34 3.14 -12.69
CA MET A 47 -19.62 2.15 -13.74
C MET A 47 -20.99 2.38 -14.42
N ALA A 48 -22.01 2.78 -13.64
CA ALA A 48 -23.31 3.13 -14.19
C ALA A 48 -23.24 4.38 -15.10
N GLN A 49 -22.35 5.33 -14.79
CA GLN A 49 -22.16 6.53 -15.60
C GLN A 49 -21.31 6.29 -16.86
N LEU A 50 -20.26 5.47 -16.77
CA LEU A 50 -19.38 5.15 -17.90
C LEU A 50 -20.05 4.22 -18.93
N GLY A 51 -21.07 3.47 -18.52
CA GLY A 51 -21.65 2.39 -19.30
C GLY A 51 -20.83 1.11 -19.21
N TRP A 52 -21.46 -0.03 -19.51
CA TRP A 52 -20.91 -1.35 -19.23
C TRP A 52 -19.57 -1.63 -19.95
N LEU A 53 -19.49 -1.28 -21.24
CA LEU A 53 -18.34 -1.61 -22.08
C LEU A 53 -17.10 -0.80 -21.67
N ALA A 54 -17.26 0.52 -21.56
CA ALA A 54 -16.19 1.42 -21.14
C ALA A 54 -15.80 1.18 -19.68
N GLY A 55 -16.78 0.87 -18.82
CA GLY A 55 -16.53 0.50 -17.44
C GLY A 55 -15.64 -0.74 -17.31
N ILE A 56 -16.00 -1.86 -17.95
CA ILE A 56 -15.20 -3.10 -17.91
C ILE A 56 -13.81 -2.86 -18.52
N ALA A 57 -13.74 -2.17 -19.65
CA ALA A 57 -12.47 -1.82 -20.27
C ALA A 57 -11.58 -1.02 -19.30
N SER A 58 -12.13 -0.02 -18.62
CA SER A 58 -11.39 0.80 -17.64
C SER A 58 -10.87 -0.03 -16.46
N ILE A 59 -11.69 -0.95 -15.90
CA ILE A 59 -11.27 -1.82 -14.79
C ILE A 59 -10.10 -2.71 -15.22
N ILE A 60 -10.15 -3.30 -16.42
CA ILE A 60 -9.08 -4.14 -16.94
C ILE A 60 -7.80 -3.32 -17.15
N THR A 61 -7.90 -2.12 -17.73
CA THR A 61 -6.75 -1.23 -17.92
C THR A 61 -6.13 -0.82 -16.60
N PHE A 62 -6.93 -0.37 -15.62
CA PHE A 62 -6.42 0.00 -14.30
C PHE A 62 -5.82 -1.19 -13.55
N SER A 63 -6.36 -2.40 -13.72
CA SER A 63 -5.79 -3.62 -13.17
C SER A 63 -4.41 -3.91 -13.75
N ALA A 64 -4.27 -3.85 -15.09
CA ALA A 64 -2.98 -4.08 -15.76
C ALA A 64 -1.91 -3.07 -15.31
N VAL A 65 -2.25 -1.78 -15.24
CA VAL A 65 -1.35 -0.73 -14.73
C VAL A 65 -0.99 -0.98 -13.27
N SER A 66 -1.94 -1.40 -12.45
CA SER A 66 -1.70 -1.69 -11.03
C SER A 66 -0.75 -2.88 -10.85
N ILE A 67 -0.95 -3.98 -11.58
CA ILE A 67 -0.06 -5.15 -11.54
C ILE A 67 1.35 -4.74 -11.94
N PHE A 68 1.51 -4.00 -13.03
CA PHE A 68 2.82 -3.52 -13.46
C PHE A 68 3.50 -2.67 -12.37
N THR A 69 2.76 -1.74 -11.77
CA THR A 69 3.28 -0.87 -10.71
C THR A 69 3.67 -1.64 -9.45
N TYR A 70 2.87 -2.63 -9.03
CA TYR A 70 3.18 -3.44 -7.85
C TYR A 70 4.44 -4.28 -8.05
N ASN A 71 4.67 -4.82 -9.25
CA ASN A 71 5.92 -5.53 -9.55
C ASN A 71 7.12 -4.60 -9.45
N LEU A 72 7.05 -3.40 -10.03
CA LEU A 72 8.14 -2.41 -9.92
C LEU A 72 8.44 -2.03 -8.47
N VAL A 73 7.41 -1.80 -7.65
CA VAL A 73 7.60 -1.46 -6.24
C VAL A 73 8.19 -2.63 -5.45
N ALA A 74 7.78 -3.87 -5.76
CA ALA A 74 8.34 -5.07 -5.15
C ALA A 74 9.83 -5.23 -5.50
N ASP A 75 10.21 -4.95 -6.75
CA ASP A 75 11.62 -4.96 -7.17
C ASP A 75 12.42 -3.83 -6.50
N CYS A 76 11.83 -2.65 -6.33
CA CYS A 76 12.46 -1.50 -5.67
C CYS A 76 12.61 -1.65 -4.14
N TYR A 77 12.11 -2.75 -3.56
CA TYR A 77 12.17 -2.97 -2.12
C TYR A 77 13.60 -3.10 -1.59
N ARG A 78 14.55 -3.64 -2.38
CA ARG A 78 15.96 -3.80 -1.99
C ARG A 78 16.90 -3.18 -3.02
N TYR A 79 17.88 -2.40 -2.55
CA TYR A 79 18.92 -1.77 -3.38
C TYR A 79 20.29 -1.89 -2.67
N PRO A 80 21.43 -2.14 -3.36
CA PRO A 80 21.64 -2.22 -4.81
C PRO A 80 21.34 -3.58 -5.44
N ASP A 81 21.35 -4.67 -4.66
CA ASP A 81 20.99 -6.01 -5.13
C ASP A 81 19.57 -6.40 -4.68
N PRO A 82 18.79 -7.13 -5.50
CA PRO A 82 17.42 -7.53 -5.13
C PRO A 82 17.38 -8.52 -3.95
N VAL A 83 18.45 -9.29 -3.73
CA VAL A 83 18.53 -10.31 -2.66
C VAL A 83 19.30 -9.81 -1.44
N THR A 84 20.49 -9.24 -1.65
CA THR A 84 21.42 -8.79 -0.60
C THR A 84 21.36 -7.30 -0.31
N GLY A 85 20.62 -6.52 -1.10
CA GLY A 85 20.52 -5.08 -0.96
C GLY A 85 19.82 -4.65 0.33
N LYS A 86 20.13 -3.41 0.73
CA LYS A 86 19.47 -2.72 1.83
C LYS A 86 18.00 -2.54 1.52
N ARG A 87 17.14 -2.89 2.48
CA ARG A 87 15.68 -2.76 2.37
C ARG A 87 15.24 -1.32 2.52
N ASN A 88 14.32 -0.91 1.65
CA ASN A 88 13.64 0.37 1.70
C ASN A 88 12.25 0.18 2.32
N TYR A 89 12.02 0.71 3.52
CA TYR A 89 10.74 0.54 4.23
C TYR A 89 9.66 1.51 3.78
N THR A 90 10.06 2.61 3.17
CA THR A 90 9.14 3.63 2.70
C THR A 90 9.39 3.89 1.23
N TYR A 91 8.33 4.19 0.51
CA TYR A 91 8.41 4.54 -0.90
C TYR A 91 9.35 5.73 -1.14
N MET A 92 9.34 6.73 -0.26
CA MET A 92 10.25 7.86 -0.30
C MET A 92 11.73 7.46 -0.17
N GLN A 93 12.04 6.45 0.68
CA GLN A 93 13.39 5.88 0.77
C GLN A 93 13.77 5.11 -0.50
N ALA A 94 12.85 4.35 -1.07
CA ALA A 94 13.09 3.64 -2.34
C ALA A 94 13.39 4.63 -3.48
N VAL A 95 12.58 5.68 -3.63
CA VAL A 95 12.83 6.73 -4.63
C VAL A 95 14.17 7.42 -4.39
N LYS A 96 14.52 7.69 -3.14
CA LYS A 96 15.82 8.29 -2.81
C LYS A 96 16.99 7.35 -3.15
N ALA A 97 16.85 6.04 -2.95
CA ALA A 97 17.88 5.05 -3.23
C ALA A 97 18.11 4.84 -4.74
N TYR A 98 17.04 4.80 -5.54
CA TYR A 98 17.12 4.55 -6.98
C TYR A 98 17.34 5.80 -7.83
N LEU A 99 16.64 6.89 -7.53
CA LEU A 99 16.63 8.09 -8.37
C LEU A 99 17.49 9.22 -7.80
N GLY A 100 17.80 9.18 -6.49
CA GLY A 100 18.56 10.23 -5.81
C GLY A 100 17.88 11.60 -5.86
N GLY A 101 18.62 12.64 -5.49
CA GLY A 101 18.20 14.04 -5.63
C GLY A 101 16.94 14.42 -4.84
N THR A 102 16.20 15.42 -5.32
CA THR A 102 14.99 15.96 -4.70
C THR A 102 13.69 15.26 -5.12
N MET A 103 13.77 14.30 -6.05
CA MET A 103 12.60 13.59 -6.58
C MET A 103 11.82 12.84 -5.49
N HIS A 104 12.51 12.34 -4.46
CA HIS A 104 11.85 11.70 -3.32
C HIS A 104 10.92 12.65 -2.57
N VAL A 105 11.20 13.96 -2.53
CA VAL A 105 10.33 14.95 -1.88
C VAL A 105 9.07 15.19 -2.71
N PHE A 106 9.22 15.35 -4.03
CA PHE A 106 8.08 15.49 -4.93
C PHE A 106 7.18 14.25 -4.89
N CYS A 107 7.79 13.07 -4.98
CA CYS A 107 7.09 11.79 -4.90
C CYS A 107 6.41 11.59 -3.54
N GLY A 108 7.09 11.99 -2.46
CA GLY A 108 6.53 12.04 -1.11
C GLY A 108 5.31 12.94 -1.02
N LEU A 109 5.36 14.15 -1.59
CA LEU A 109 4.23 15.08 -1.62
C LEU A 109 3.01 14.49 -2.32
N VAL A 110 3.21 13.85 -3.48
CA VAL A 110 2.14 13.13 -4.19
C VAL A 110 1.59 11.98 -3.33
N GLN A 111 2.47 11.18 -2.70
CA GLN A 111 2.07 10.08 -1.84
C GLN A 111 1.25 10.54 -0.62
N TYR A 112 1.69 11.58 0.08
CA TYR A 112 0.98 12.12 1.24
C TYR A 112 -0.36 12.74 0.85
N THR A 113 -0.44 13.43 -0.29
CA THR A 113 -1.70 13.97 -0.82
C THR A 113 -2.70 12.83 -1.11
N LYS A 114 -2.23 11.74 -1.71
CA LYS A 114 -3.05 10.54 -1.96
C LYS A 114 -3.56 9.91 -0.66
N LEU A 115 -2.71 9.81 0.37
CA LEU A 115 -3.11 9.31 1.69
C LEU A 115 -4.15 10.22 2.35
N ALA A 116 -3.96 11.53 2.31
CA ALA A 116 -4.90 12.51 2.85
C ALA A 116 -6.28 12.41 2.16
N GLY A 117 -6.30 12.29 0.83
CA GLY A 117 -7.54 12.11 0.07
C GLY A 117 -8.29 10.83 0.47
N ILE A 118 -7.57 9.72 0.69
CA ILE A 118 -8.17 8.47 1.19
C ILE A 118 -8.76 8.68 2.57
N THR A 119 -8.03 9.30 3.50
CA THR A 119 -8.53 9.56 4.86
C THR A 119 -9.83 10.36 4.83
N VAL A 120 -9.89 11.43 4.04
CA VAL A 120 -11.11 12.25 3.89
C VAL A 120 -12.27 11.42 3.32
N GLY A 121 -12.02 10.62 2.27
CA GLY A 121 -13.04 9.76 1.67
C GLY A 121 -13.62 8.76 2.68
N TYR A 122 -12.76 8.09 3.45
CA TYR A 122 -13.21 7.16 4.50
C TYR A 122 -13.94 7.87 5.64
N THR A 123 -13.53 9.07 6.04
CA THR A 123 -14.25 9.86 7.04
C THR A 123 -15.67 10.19 6.58
N ILE A 124 -15.85 10.62 5.33
CA ILE A 124 -17.18 10.90 4.77
C ILE A 124 -18.02 9.61 4.75
N THR A 125 -17.50 8.51 4.20
CA THR A 125 -18.22 7.23 4.16
C THR A 125 -18.59 6.74 5.56
N SER A 126 -17.68 6.86 6.53
CA SER A 126 -17.97 6.50 7.92
C SER A 126 -19.09 7.36 8.51
N SER A 127 -19.05 8.68 8.32
CA SER A 127 -20.08 9.59 8.80
C SER A 127 -21.46 9.29 8.20
N THR A 128 -21.53 8.99 6.90
CA THR A 128 -22.80 8.62 6.24
C THR A 128 -23.33 7.29 6.74
N SER A 129 -22.46 6.30 6.96
CA SER A 129 -22.88 4.98 7.44
C SER A 129 -23.49 5.02 8.84
N LEU A 130 -23.00 5.90 9.73
CA LEU A 130 -23.53 6.06 11.09
C LEU A 130 -24.97 6.60 11.11
N VAL A 131 -25.36 7.45 10.15
CA VAL A 131 -26.72 8.01 10.08
C VAL A 131 -27.78 6.94 9.82
N TYR A 132 -27.41 5.83 9.20
CA TYR A 132 -28.32 4.72 8.89
C TYR A 132 -28.48 3.72 10.03
N VAL A 133 -27.70 3.84 11.11
CA VAL A 133 -27.85 3.03 12.32
C VAL A 133 -28.81 3.75 13.27
N LYS A 134 -30.08 3.32 13.26
CA LYS A 134 -31.06 3.63 14.31
C LYS A 134 -30.94 2.61 15.43
#